data_AF-A0A3N5YCY3-F1
#
_entry.id   AF-A0A3N5YCY3-F1
#
_cell.length_a   1.000
_cell.length_b   1.000
_cell.length_c   1.000
_cell.angle_alpha   90.00
_cell.angle_beta   90.00
_cell.angle_gamma   90.00
#
_symmetry.space_group_name_H-M   'P 1'
#
loop_
_entity.id
_entity.type
_entity.pdbx_description
1 polymer ?
#
loop_
_entity_poly.entity_id
_entity_poly.type
_entity_poly.pdbx_seq_one_letter_code
_entity_poly.pdbx_strand_id
1 'polypeptide(L)'
;MTHLAPDQRLSLAERDPADARDPHLARCDRCRAEVDALRDVLRAAKEIEVPEPSPLFWDHLSHRVAEGIRREPVPSRGWWLSPTWSALASLSAAIVVLVAISLWVWRPGAARPAAPSAIRSGPEFALDVLPVAAPGDDEAWQVVASLTEGIDVDTVDATGIGPAPGSIEEAATELSAVERAELIRILRVETAESGTEG
;
A
#
# COMPACT_ATOMS: atom_id res chain seq x y z
N MET A 1 6.56 -22.47 -31.45
CA MET A 1 5.88 -21.23 -31.03
C MET A 1 5.51 -21.39 -29.57
N THR A 2 5.75 -20.38 -28.74
CA THR A 2 5.49 -20.44 -27.29
C THR A 2 4.03 -20.05 -27.03
N HIS A 3 3.28 -20.89 -26.33
CA HIS A 3 1.88 -20.63 -25.94
C HIS A 3 1.81 -19.86 -24.61
N LEU A 4 0.66 -19.24 -24.32
CA LEU A 4 0.40 -18.63 -23.02
C LEU A 4 0.42 -19.66 -21.89
N ALA A 5 0.94 -19.26 -20.74
CA ALA A 5 0.89 -20.07 -19.54
C ALA A 5 -0.57 -20.30 -19.09
N PRO A 6 -0.87 -21.40 -18.36
CA PRO A 6 -2.24 -21.70 -17.94
C PRO A 6 -2.90 -20.58 -17.11
N ASP A 7 -2.16 -19.98 -16.18
CA ASP A 7 -2.57 -18.86 -15.35
C ASP A 7 -2.92 -17.62 -16.19
N GLN A 8 -2.07 -17.28 -17.16
CA GLN A 8 -2.32 -16.15 -18.07
C GLN A 8 -3.60 -16.34 -18.89
N ARG A 9 -3.88 -17.58 -19.34
CA ARG A 9 -5.13 -17.89 -20.06
C ARG A 9 -6.35 -17.71 -19.15
N LEU A 10 -6.27 -18.15 -17.90
CA LEU A 10 -7.34 -17.95 -16.92
C LEU A 10 -7.58 -16.47 -16.64
N SER A 11 -6.52 -15.70 -16.38
CA SER A 11 -6.64 -14.25 -16.14
C SER A 11 -7.24 -13.50 -17.34
N LEU A 12 -6.95 -13.92 -18.57
CA LEU A 12 -7.58 -13.36 -19.77
C LEU A 12 -9.05 -13.79 -19.94
N ALA A 13 -9.42 -14.97 -19.44
CA ALA A 13 -10.79 -15.45 -19.46
C ALA A 13 -11.68 -14.76 -18.42
N GLU A 14 -11.13 -14.35 -17.28
CA GLU A 14 -11.86 -13.66 -16.20
C GLU A 14 -12.14 -12.17 -16.51
N ARG A 15 -11.33 -11.55 -17.37
CA ARG A 15 -11.50 -10.15 -17.79
C ARG A 15 -12.72 -9.98 -18.71
N ASP A 16 -13.29 -8.78 -18.69
CA ASP A 16 -14.30 -8.38 -19.67
C ASP A 16 -13.73 -8.51 -21.10
N PRO A 17 -14.45 -9.14 -22.04
CA PRO A 17 -14.01 -9.26 -23.42
C PRO A 17 -13.66 -7.92 -24.11
N ALA A 18 -14.29 -6.82 -23.70
CA ALA A 18 -14.01 -5.47 -24.22
C ALA A 18 -12.57 -5.02 -23.88
N ASP A 19 -12.09 -5.39 -22.70
CA ASP A 19 -10.80 -4.99 -22.14
C ASP A 19 -9.70 -6.05 -22.35
N ALA A 20 -10.09 -7.30 -22.62
CA ALA A 20 -9.20 -8.45 -22.78
C ALA A 20 -8.52 -8.54 -24.17
N ARG A 21 -8.04 -7.41 -24.71
CA ARG A 21 -7.28 -7.37 -25.97
C ARG A 21 -5.84 -7.81 -25.73
N ASP A 22 -5.51 -9.03 -26.13
CA ASP A 22 -4.17 -9.58 -26.03
C ASP A 22 -3.55 -9.85 -27.42
N PRO A 23 -2.33 -9.34 -27.72
CA PRO A 23 -1.70 -9.46 -29.02
C PRO A 23 -1.27 -10.90 -29.37
N HIS A 24 -1.17 -11.79 -28.39
CA HIS A 24 -0.91 -13.21 -28.60
C HIS A 24 -2.18 -13.91 -29.10
N LEU A 25 -3.35 -13.62 -28.52
CA LEU A 25 -4.62 -14.21 -28.96
C LEU A 25 -4.95 -13.86 -30.42
N ALA A 26 -4.50 -12.69 -30.89
CA ALA A 26 -4.61 -12.29 -32.30
C ALA A 26 -3.81 -13.20 -33.26
N ARG A 27 -2.75 -13.86 -32.78
CA ARG A 27 -1.81 -14.65 -33.59
C ARG A 27 -1.83 -16.15 -33.31
N CYS A 28 -2.50 -16.60 -32.25
CA CYS A 28 -2.54 -18.00 -31.85
C CYS A 28 -3.97 -18.51 -31.66
N ASP A 29 -4.48 -19.23 -32.66
CA ASP A 29 -5.85 -19.78 -32.64
C ASP A 29 -6.07 -20.78 -31.52
N ARG A 30 -5.06 -21.57 -31.17
CA ARG A 30 -5.12 -22.51 -30.04
C ARG A 30 -5.37 -21.79 -28.71
N CYS A 31 -4.56 -20.78 -28.41
CA CYS A 31 -4.73 -20.02 -27.16
C CYS A 31 -6.05 -19.26 -27.14
N ARG A 32 -6.53 -18.79 -28.30
CA ARG A 32 -7.86 -18.17 -28.43
C ARG A 32 -8.97 -19.16 -28.08
N ALA A 33 -8.97 -20.33 -28.71
CA ALA A 33 -9.96 -21.37 -28.45
C ALA A 33 -9.96 -21.82 -26.98
N GLU A 34 -8.79 -21.93 -26.36
CA GLU A 34 -8.66 -22.30 -24.94
C GLU A 34 -9.23 -21.21 -24.00
N VAL A 35 -8.97 -19.92 -24.29
CA VAL A 35 -9.52 -18.80 -23.49
C VAL A 35 -11.03 -18.69 -23.67
N ASP A 36 -11.54 -18.86 -24.89
CA ASP A 36 -12.98 -18.81 -25.17
C ASP A 36 -13.72 -19.97 -24.48
N ALA A 37 -13.13 -21.17 -24.48
CA ALA A 37 -13.67 -22.31 -23.72
C ALA A 37 -13.71 -22.04 -22.21
N LEU A 38 -12.69 -21.37 -21.64
CA LEU A 38 -12.70 -20.97 -20.23
C LEU A 38 -13.79 -19.94 -19.94
N ARG A 39 -14.00 -18.96 -20.84
CA ARG A 39 -15.08 -17.96 -20.71
C ARG A 39 -16.46 -18.61 -20.72
N ASP A 40 -16.66 -19.61 -21.57
CA ASP A 40 -17.92 -20.36 -21.63
C ASP A 40 -18.20 -21.08 -20.32
N VAL A 41 -17.19 -21.74 -19.74
CA VAL A 41 -17.31 -22.40 -18.43
C VAL A 41 -17.60 -21.38 -17.32
N LEU A 42 -16.89 -20.25 -17.29
CA LEU A 42 -17.12 -19.20 -16.29
C LEU A 42 -18.52 -18.59 -16.39
N ARG A 43 -19.02 -18.38 -17.61
CA ARG A 43 -20.40 -17.91 -17.83
C ARG A 43 -21.41 -18.93 -17.35
N ALA A 44 -21.25 -20.20 -17.70
CA ALA A 44 -22.13 -21.27 -17.22
C ALA A 44 -22.10 -21.39 -15.69
N ALA A 45 -20.93 -21.20 -15.06
CA ALA A 45 -20.81 -21.22 -13.61
C ALA A 45 -21.53 -20.04 -12.94
N LYS A 46 -21.52 -18.85 -13.56
CA LYS A 46 -22.25 -17.65 -13.05
C LYS A 46 -23.77 -17.80 -13.11
N GLU A 47 -24.29 -18.65 -13.99
CA GLU A 47 -25.73 -18.93 -14.10
C GLU A 47 -26.23 -19.88 -13.00
N ILE A 48 -25.32 -20.51 -12.24
CA ILE A 48 -25.69 -21.39 -11.13
C ILE A 48 -26.17 -20.53 -9.96
N GLU A 49 -27.42 -20.72 -9.56
CA GLU A 49 -27.96 -20.13 -8.35
C GLU A 49 -27.26 -20.71 -7.12
N VAL A 50 -26.50 -19.87 -6.42
CA VAL A 50 -25.82 -20.25 -5.17
C VAL A 50 -26.77 -19.94 -4.02
N PRO A 51 -27.17 -20.95 -3.21
CA PRO A 51 -28.05 -20.71 -2.08
C PRO A 51 -27.37 -19.80 -1.05
N GLU A 52 -28.15 -18.92 -0.42
CA GLU A 52 -27.66 -18.08 0.66
C GLU A 52 -27.14 -18.97 1.81
N PRO A 53 -25.95 -18.70 2.36
CA PRO A 53 -25.45 -19.45 3.50
C PRO A 53 -26.41 -19.30 4.70
N SER A 54 -26.44 -20.31 5.57
CA SER A 54 -27.25 -20.24 6.77
C SER A 54 -26.79 -19.07 7.66
N PRO A 55 -27.68 -18.40 8.42
CA PRO A 55 -27.29 -17.28 9.28
C PRO A 55 -26.18 -17.64 10.28
N LEU A 56 -26.15 -18.88 10.77
CA LEU A 56 -25.13 -19.38 11.71
C LEU A 56 -23.79 -19.74 11.05
N PHE A 57 -23.73 -19.81 9.72
CA PHE A 57 -22.50 -20.15 9.00
C PHE A 57 -21.37 -19.18 9.33
N TRP A 58 -21.69 -17.88 9.37
CA TRP A 58 -20.70 -16.82 9.60
C TRP A 58 -20.14 -16.86 11.02
N ASP A 59 -20.97 -17.15 12.02
CA ASP A 59 -20.53 -17.32 13.41
C ASP A 59 -19.56 -18.50 13.53
N HIS A 60 -19.92 -19.64 12.93
CA HIS A 60 -19.08 -20.83 12.95
C HIS A 60 -17.79 -20.67 12.15
N LEU A 61 -17.82 -19.98 11.01
CA LEU A 61 -16.63 -19.67 10.23
C LEU A 61 -15.68 -18.77 11.03
N SER A 62 -16.20 -17.67 11.56
CA SER A 62 -15.44 -16.70 12.36
C SER A 62 -14.79 -17.35 13.57
N HIS A 63 -15.54 -18.19 14.30
CA HIS A 63 -15.00 -18.91 15.44
C HIS A 63 -13.88 -19.88 15.03
N ARG A 64 -14.03 -20.60 13.91
CA ARG A 64 -12.98 -21.52 13.41
C ARG A 64 -11.72 -20.77 12.97
N VAL A 65 -11.87 -19.64 12.28
CA VAL A 65 -10.73 -18.81 11.86
C VAL A 65 -10.00 -18.26 13.08
N ALA A 66 -10.73 -17.68 14.05
CA ALA A 66 -10.15 -17.16 15.28
C ALA A 66 -9.43 -18.25 16.10
N GLU A 67 -9.98 -19.47 16.14
CA GLU A 67 -9.32 -20.60 16.78
C GLU A 67 -8.07 -21.06 16.03
N GLY A 68 -8.10 -21.04 14.69
CA GLY A 68 -6.94 -21.33 13.85
C GLY A 68 -5.78 -20.36 14.11
N ILE A 69 -6.07 -19.05 14.11
CA ILE A 69 -5.08 -18.00 14.39
C ILE A 69 -4.52 -18.13 15.81
N ARG A 70 -5.35 -18.41 16.82
CA ARG A 70 -4.88 -18.60 18.21
C ARG A 70 -3.98 -19.83 18.39
N ARG A 71 -4.21 -20.88 17.60
CA ARG A 71 -3.41 -22.12 17.64
C ARG A 71 -2.14 -22.04 16.82
N GLU A 72 -2.03 -21.07 15.92
CA GLU A 72 -0.83 -20.88 15.13
C GLU A 72 0.34 -20.51 16.06
N PRO A 73 1.40 -21.33 16.12
CA PRO A 73 2.52 -21.05 16.98
C PRO A 73 3.20 -19.77 16.51
N VAL A 74 3.10 -18.71 17.31
CA VAL A 74 3.84 -17.48 17.06
C VAL A 74 5.32 -17.86 17.02
N PRO A 75 6.05 -17.56 15.91
CA PRO A 75 7.47 -17.89 15.83
C PRO A 75 8.16 -17.28 17.04
N SER A 76 8.80 -18.12 17.85
CA SER A 76 9.46 -17.65 19.05
C SER A 76 10.50 -16.61 18.64
N ARG A 77 10.42 -15.40 19.21
CA ARG A 77 11.37 -14.29 19.00
C ARG A 77 12.82 -14.64 19.38
N GLY A 78 13.10 -15.87 19.79
CA GLY A 78 14.38 -16.35 20.31
C GLY A 78 15.50 -16.48 19.28
N TRP A 79 15.23 -16.46 17.97
CA TRP A 79 16.30 -16.53 16.96
C TRP A 79 16.90 -15.15 16.58
N TRP A 80 16.16 -14.05 16.79
CA TRP A 80 16.62 -12.67 16.48
C TRP A 80 17.35 -12.02 17.64
N LEU A 81 17.20 -12.55 18.86
CA LEU A 81 17.90 -12.11 20.07
C LEU A 81 19.29 -12.76 20.22
N SER A 82 19.85 -13.34 19.16
CA SER A 82 21.23 -13.83 19.19
C SER A 82 22.20 -12.65 19.35
N PRO A 83 23.11 -12.66 20.34
CA PRO A 83 24.02 -11.54 20.61
C PRO A 83 24.97 -11.21 19.44
N THR A 84 25.01 -12.05 18.41
CA THR A 84 25.72 -11.82 17.16
C THR A 84 25.08 -10.77 16.25
N TRP A 85 23.76 -10.54 16.35
CA TRP A 85 23.07 -9.54 15.51
C TRP A 85 23.20 -8.11 16.04
N SER A 86 23.33 -7.94 17.36
CA SER A 86 23.57 -6.63 18.00
C SER A 86 24.89 -5.98 17.55
N ALA A 87 25.88 -6.80 17.21
CA ALA A 87 27.16 -6.34 16.68
C ALA A 87 27.06 -5.77 15.26
N LEU A 88 26.15 -6.30 14.41
CA LEU A 88 25.94 -5.78 13.05
C LEU A 88 25.10 -4.50 13.02
N ALA A 89 24.10 -4.36 13.90
CA ALA A 89 23.29 -3.14 14.00
C ALA A 89 24.11 -1.90 14.44
N SER A 90 25.21 -2.12 15.16
CA SER A 90 26.11 -1.03 15.57
C SER A 90 26.97 -0.51 14.42
N LEU A 91 27.24 -1.35 13.42
CA LEU A 91 28.08 -1.00 12.26
C LEU A 91 27.33 -0.11 11.27
N SER A 92 26.02 -0.32 11.09
CA SER A 92 25.19 0.50 10.18
C SER A 92 25.02 1.94 10.68
N ALA A 93 24.82 2.13 11.99
CA ALA A 93 24.73 3.45 12.60
C ALA A 93 26.02 4.29 12.40
N ALA A 94 27.20 3.66 12.50
CA ALA A 94 28.47 4.33 12.28
C ALA A 94 28.65 4.78 10.81
N ILE A 95 28.16 3.99 9.85
CA ILE A 95 28.21 4.31 8.42
C ILE A 95 27.32 5.53 8.11
N VAL A 96 26.11 5.59 8.67
CA VAL A 96 25.18 6.72 8.47
C VAL A 96 25.79 8.03 9.02
N VAL A 97 26.42 7.99 10.19
CA VAL A 97 27.10 9.15 10.78
C VAL A 97 28.28 9.60 9.92
N LEU A 98 29.08 8.66 9.39
CA LEU A 98 30.19 8.97 8.49
C LEU A 98 29.74 9.62 7.18
N VAL A 99 28.63 9.13 6.59
CA VAL A 99 28.04 9.72 5.38
C VAL A 99 27.52 11.13 5.65
N ALA A 100 26.83 11.34 6.77
CA ALA A 100 26.33 12.66 7.15
C ALA A 100 27.47 13.68 7.35
N ILE A 101 28.56 13.28 8.01
CA ILE A 101 29.76 14.11 8.20
C ILE A 101 30.42 14.41 6.84
N SER A 102 30.55 13.41 5.97
CA SER A 102 31.14 13.59 4.63
C SER A 102 30.35 14.61 3.79
N LEU A 103 29.02 14.52 3.80
CA LEU A 103 28.14 15.46 3.08
C LEU A 103 28.23 16.88 3.65
N TRP A 104 28.43 17.01 4.96
CA TRP A 104 28.56 18.31 5.61
C TRP A 104 29.90 18.99 5.30
N VAL A 105 30.99 18.23 5.27
CA VAL A 105 32.35 18.74 4.94
C VAL A 105 32.48 19.10 3.46
N TRP A 106 31.73 18.42 2.58
CA TRP A 106 31.78 18.62 1.13
C TRP A 106 30.77 19.64 0.60
N ARG A 107 30.22 20.52 1.44
CA ARG A 107 29.44 21.67 0.95
C ARG A 107 30.38 22.67 0.24
N PRO A 108 30.38 22.80 -1.10
CA PRO A 108 31.20 23.79 -1.76
C PRO A 108 30.70 25.19 -1.37
N GLY A 109 31.64 26.03 -0.91
CA GLY A 109 31.37 27.37 -0.39
C GLY A 109 30.66 28.27 -1.40
N ALA A 110 29.67 29.01 -0.90
CA ALA A 110 28.87 29.98 -1.65
C ALA A 110 29.77 30.97 -2.41
N ALA A 111 29.69 30.94 -3.75
CA ALA A 111 30.29 31.95 -4.60
C ALA A 111 29.43 33.23 -4.63
N ARG A 112 30.14 34.34 -4.44
CA ARG A 112 29.79 35.77 -4.43
C ARG A 112 28.74 36.21 -5.48
N PRO A 113 27.85 37.17 -5.16
CA PRO A 113 26.86 37.67 -6.12
C PRO A 113 27.51 38.63 -7.13
N ALA A 114 27.34 38.35 -8.43
CA ALA A 114 27.57 39.31 -9.50
C ALA A 114 26.22 39.90 -9.96
N ALA A 115 26.22 41.22 -10.17
CA ALA A 115 25.06 42.05 -10.53
C ALA A 115 24.46 41.69 -11.91
N PRO A 116 23.23 42.16 -12.23
CA PRO A 116 22.31 41.49 -13.15
C PRO A 116 22.57 41.84 -14.62
N SER A 117 22.63 40.81 -15.46
CA SER A 117 22.42 40.93 -16.90
C SER A 117 21.00 40.48 -17.22
N ALA A 118 20.19 41.41 -17.70
CA ALA A 118 18.87 41.14 -18.26
C ALA A 118 18.98 40.22 -19.49
N ILE A 119 18.02 39.30 -19.66
CA ILE A 119 17.19 39.12 -20.87
C ILE A 119 16.45 37.76 -20.84
N ARG A 120 15.11 37.87 -20.86
CA ARG A 120 14.10 37.07 -21.57
C ARG A 120 13.53 35.80 -20.92
N SER A 121 12.27 35.99 -20.53
CA SER A 121 11.24 35.09 -20.03
C SER A 121 11.13 33.72 -20.71
N GLY A 122 11.00 32.69 -19.88
CA GLY A 122 10.29 31.42 -20.09
C GLY A 122 9.81 30.92 -18.73
N PRO A 123 8.62 30.30 -18.59
CA PRO A 123 8.03 30.06 -17.27
C PRO A 123 8.83 29.01 -16.48
N GLU A 124 9.50 29.49 -15.44
CA GLU A 124 10.03 28.72 -14.33
C GLU A 124 8.86 28.27 -13.45
N PHE A 125 8.64 26.96 -13.32
CA PHE A 125 7.96 26.43 -12.15
C PHE A 125 8.97 26.44 -11.00
N ALA A 126 9.01 27.56 -10.28
CA ALA A 126 9.67 27.66 -9.00
C ALA A 126 8.86 26.85 -7.99
N LEU A 127 9.43 25.74 -7.50
CA LEU A 127 8.94 25.06 -6.30
C LEU A 127 9.27 25.96 -5.11
N ASP A 128 8.29 26.79 -4.74
CA ASP A 128 8.34 27.58 -3.52
C ASP A 128 8.16 26.62 -2.35
N VAL A 129 9.23 26.36 -1.60
CA VAL A 129 9.17 25.54 -0.38
C VAL A 129 8.59 26.42 0.72
N LEU A 130 7.28 26.33 0.91
CA LEU A 130 6.58 27.00 1.99
C LEU A 130 7.01 26.42 3.35
N PRO A 131 7.21 27.26 4.39
CA PRO A 131 7.48 26.80 5.74
C PRO A 131 6.24 26.10 6.30
N VAL A 132 6.42 24.90 6.86
CA VAL A 132 5.34 24.14 7.50
C VAL A 132 4.87 24.91 8.75
N ALA A 133 3.67 25.47 8.68
CA ALA A 133 2.99 26.09 9.82
C ALA A 133 2.39 25.00 10.71
N ALA A 134 2.49 25.19 12.03
CA ALA A 134 1.94 24.29 13.03
C ALA A 134 0.40 24.27 12.96
N PRO A 135 -0.25 23.13 13.30
CA PRO A 135 -1.66 22.91 12.99
C PRO A 135 -2.55 23.78 13.87
N GLY A 136 -3.25 24.72 13.24
CA GLY A 136 -4.31 25.51 13.85
C GLY A 136 -5.23 26.06 12.77
N ASP A 137 -6.39 25.42 12.62
CA ASP A 137 -7.58 25.89 11.89
C ASP A 137 -7.36 26.51 10.51
N ASP A 138 -6.55 25.87 9.67
CA ASP A 138 -6.26 26.39 8.33
C ASP A 138 -7.41 26.09 7.35
N GLU A 139 -7.89 27.14 6.66
CA GLU A 139 -8.83 27.12 5.53
C GLU A 139 -8.47 26.08 4.46
N ALA A 140 -7.18 25.75 4.35
CA ALA A 140 -6.68 24.66 3.52
C ALA A 140 -7.26 23.28 3.90
N TRP A 141 -7.45 23.00 5.20
CA TRP A 141 -8.08 21.77 5.67
C TRP A 141 -9.58 21.72 5.38
N GLN A 142 -10.27 22.87 5.30
CA GLN A 142 -11.69 22.89 4.90
C GLN A 142 -11.87 22.57 3.41
N VAL A 143 -10.94 23.02 2.56
CA VAL A 143 -10.94 22.65 1.14
C VAL A 143 -10.66 21.16 0.97
N VAL A 144 -9.70 20.60 1.72
CA VAL A 144 -9.45 19.15 1.70
C VAL A 144 -10.65 18.37 2.24
N ALA A 145 -11.26 18.81 3.35
CA ALA A 145 -12.43 18.16 3.95
C ALA A 145 -13.62 18.12 2.98
N SER A 146 -13.92 19.23 2.30
CA SER A 146 -14.98 19.30 1.30
C SER A 146 -14.68 18.49 0.03
N LEU A 147 -13.40 18.35 -0.34
CA LEU A 147 -13.00 17.43 -1.42
C LEU A 147 -13.12 15.96 -1.01
N THR A 148 -12.82 15.62 0.25
CA THR A 148 -12.92 14.24 0.77
C THR A 148 -14.36 13.80 1.06
N GLU A 149 -15.29 14.72 1.33
CA GLU A 149 -16.71 14.41 1.55
C GLU A 149 -17.38 13.75 0.33
N GLY A 150 -16.82 13.94 -0.87
CA GLY A 150 -17.26 13.29 -2.11
C GLY A 150 -16.48 12.03 -2.49
N ILE A 151 -15.48 11.61 -1.70
CA ILE A 151 -14.66 10.42 -2.00
C ILE A 151 -15.24 9.23 -1.25
N ASP A 152 -15.84 8.31 -1.99
CA ASP A 152 -16.26 7.02 -1.47
C ASP A 152 -15.02 6.14 -1.24
N VAL A 153 -14.74 5.79 0.01
CA VAL A 153 -13.56 5.02 0.42
C VAL A 153 -13.52 3.66 -0.29
N ASP A 154 -14.69 3.09 -0.60
CA ASP A 154 -14.81 1.83 -1.34
C ASP A 154 -14.38 1.96 -2.83
N THR A 155 -14.35 3.18 -3.38
CA THR A 155 -13.87 3.44 -4.76
C THR A 155 -12.38 3.74 -4.85
N VAL A 156 -11.71 4.04 -3.74
CA VAL A 156 -10.27 4.33 -3.69
C VAL A 156 -9.44 3.05 -3.95
N ASP A 157 -9.92 1.91 -3.46
CA ASP A 157 -9.28 0.61 -3.71
C ASP A 157 -9.34 0.19 -5.19
N ALA A 158 -10.39 0.61 -5.91
CA ALA A 158 -10.54 0.33 -7.35
C ALA A 158 -9.60 1.16 -8.24
N THR A 159 -9.06 2.29 -7.74
CA THR A 159 -8.19 3.19 -8.51
C THR A 159 -6.70 2.99 -8.24
N GLY A 160 -6.33 2.10 -7.30
CA GLY A 160 -4.93 1.79 -6.99
C GLY A 160 -4.17 2.94 -6.30
N ILE A 161 -4.90 3.92 -5.77
CA ILE A 161 -4.34 5.08 -5.03
C ILE A 161 -4.27 4.78 -3.52
N GLY A 162 -4.89 3.69 -3.06
CA GLY A 162 -4.80 3.22 -1.68
C GLY A 162 -3.44 2.59 -1.31
N PRO A 163 -3.13 2.49 -0.01
CA PRO A 163 -2.01 1.68 0.46
C PRO A 163 -2.12 0.26 -0.13
N ALA A 164 -1.00 -0.29 -0.60
CA ALA A 164 -0.99 -1.63 -1.17
C ALA A 164 -1.56 -2.64 -0.15
N PRO A 165 -2.38 -3.62 -0.55
CA PRO A 165 -2.90 -4.61 0.37
C PRO A 165 -1.74 -5.31 1.09
N GLY A 166 -1.73 -5.26 2.43
CA GLY A 166 -0.64 -5.75 3.26
C GLY A 166 0.35 -4.69 3.77
N SER A 167 0.33 -3.46 3.25
CA SER A 167 1.32 -2.44 3.64
C SER A 167 1.11 -1.92 5.06
N ILE A 168 -0.13 -1.97 5.56
CA ILE A 168 -0.45 -1.58 6.95
C ILE A 168 0.08 -2.65 7.91
N GLU A 169 -0.08 -3.92 7.56
CA GLU A 169 0.44 -5.06 8.31
C GLU A 169 1.98 -5.05 8.29
N GLU A 170 2.59 -4.74 7.15
CA GLU A 170 4.05 -4.61 7.01
C GLU A 170 4.59 -3.46 7.86
N ALA A 171 3.99 -2.27 7.78
CA ALA A 171 4.34 -1.14 8.64
C ALA A 171 4.17 -1.49 10.13
N ALA A 172 3.13 -2.24 10.49
CA ALA A 172 2.93 -2.71 11.85
C ALA A 172 3.97 -3.75 12.30
N THR A 173 4.60 -4.49 11.38
CA THR A 173 5.71 -5.39 11.70
C THR A 173 7.03 -4.66 11.90
N GLU A 174 7.24 -3.52 11.23
CA GLU A 174 8.44 -2.69 11.39
C GLU A 174 8.48 -1.90 12.71
N LEU A 175 7.32 -1.65 13.33
CA LEU A 175 7.24 -0.97 14.62
C LEU A 175 7.95 -1.76 15.74
N SER A 176 8.85 -1.06 16.43
CA SER A 176 9.52 -1.57 17.63
C SER A 176 8.53 -1.86 18.76
N ALA A 177 8.99 -2.59 19.79
CA ALA A 177 8.13 -2.93 20.93
C ALA A 177 7.63 -1.69 21.69
N VAL A 178 8.42 -0.62 21.72
CA VAL A 178 8.07 0.65 22.39
C VAL A 178 7.05 1.40 21.55
N GLU A 179 7.28 1.54 20.25
CA GLU A 179 6.36 2.25 19.35
C GLU A 179 5.00 1.54 19.26
N ARG A 180 5.00 0.21 19.27
CA ARG A 180 3.75 -0.58 19.27
C ARG A 180 2.95 -0.39 20.56
N ALA A 181 3.62 -0.31 21.72
CA ALA A 181 2.96 -0.03 22.98
C ALA A 181 2.34 1.37 22.99
N GLU A 182 3.02 2.34 22.38
CA GLU A 182 2.53 3.70 22.26
C GLU A 182 1.36 3.82 21.27
N LEU A 183 1.42 3.13 20.13
CA LEU A 183 0.32 3.06 19.18
C LEU A 183 -0.94 2.47 19.82
N ILE A 184 -0.80 1.39 20.60
CA ILE A 184 -1.93 0.78 21.34
C ILE A 184 -2.50 1.76 22.36
N ARG A 185 -1.64 2.56 23.03
CA ARG A 185 -2.08 3.57 23.99
C ARG A 185 -2.92 4.64 23.29
N ILE A 186 -2.46 5.15 22.15
CA ILE A 186 -3.15 6.19 21.36
C ILE A 186 -4.49 5.67 20.84
N LEU A 187 -4.51 4.49 20.22
CA LEU A 187 -5.74 3.90 19.68
C LEU A 187 -6.81 3.70 20.75
N ARG A 188 -6.43 3.35 21.99
CA ARG A 188 -7.38 3.22 23.11
C ARG A 188 -7.96 4.54 23.57
N VAL A 189 -7.20 5.63 23.47
CA VAL A 189 -7.69 6.98 23.79
C VAL A 189 -8.72 7.40 22.74
N GLU A 190 -8.35 7.30 21.46
CA GLU A 190 -9.20 7.69 20.33
C GLU A 190 -10.51 6.87 20.25
N THR A 191 -10.44 5.56 20.47
CA THR A 191 -11.66 4.71 20.48
C THR A 191 -12.56 4.96 21.67
N ALA A 192 -12.03 5.47 22.78
CA ALA A 192 -12.83 5.87 23.93
C ALA A 192 -13.50 7.24 23.71
N GLU A 193 -12.83 8.17 23.04
CA GLU A 193 -13.36 9.51 22.72
C GLU A 193 -14.45 9.43 21.63
N SER A 194 -14.20 8.71 20.54
CA SER A 194 -15.18 8.50 19.46
C SER A 194 -16.43 7.73 19.88
N GLY A 195 -16.38 6.96 20.97
CA GLY A 195 -17.53 6.26 21.54
C GLY A 195 -18.43 7.14 22.42
N THR A 196 -18.05 8.39 22.68
CA THR A 196 -18.80 9.32 23.56
C THR A 196 -19.55 10.43 22.83
N GLU A 197 -19.43 10.53 21.50
CA GLU A 197 -20.12 11.51 20.65
C GLU A 197 -21.34 10.96 19.88
N GLY A 198 -21.86 9.78 20.25
CA GLY A 198 -23.10 9.19 19.73
C GLY A 198 -24.21 9.11 20.78
#